data_AF-B4IM65-F1
#
_entry.id   AF-B4IM65-F1
#
_cell.length_a   1.000
_cell.length_b   1.000
_cell.length_c   1.000
_cell.angle_alpha   90.00
_cell.angle_beta   90.00
_cell.angle_gamma   90.00
#
_symmetry.space_group_name_H-M   'P 1'
#
loop_
_entity.id
_entity.type
_entity.pdbx_description
1 polymer ?
#
loop_
_entity_poly.entity_id
_entity_poly.type
_entity_poly.pdbx_seq_one_letter_code
_entity_poly.pdbx_strand_id
1 'polypeptide(L)'
;MTMVPPLSDSNMIQVAYQIRNVEKFHGYPGKRYTSESQVGYILAVYVTGDERQQQIMFRHIECRISGDVGAKNMTTWPQLRRQMVLNYKPQFLNPTFF
;
A
#
# COMPACT_ATOMS: atom_id res chain seq x y z
N MET A 1 6.48 20.60 16.66
CA MET A 1 6.34 19.27 16.05
C MET A 1 5.60 18.40 17.03
N THR A 2 4.36 18.04 16.75
CA THR A 2 3.63 17.02 17.51
C THR A 2 4.21 15.66 17.13
N MET A 3 4.91 15.01 18.06
CA MET A 3 5.33 13.62 17.87
C MET A 3 4.09 12.75 17.77
N VAL A 4 3.93 12.04 16.66
CA VAL A 4 2.86 11.05 16.53
C VAL A 4 3.21 9.87 17.44
N PRO A 5 2.37 9.53 18.43
CA PRO A 5 2.69 8.45 19.37
C PRO A 5 2.71 7.08 18.67
N PRO A 6 3.37 6.08 19.28
CA PRO A 6 3.24 4.70 18.84
C PRO A 6 1.80 4.21 19.01
N LEU A 7 1.37 3.29 18.15
CA LEU A 7 0.11 2.58 18.28
C LEU A 7 0.19 1.57 19.43
N SER A 8 -0.94 1.30 20.08
CA SER A 8 -1.06 0.19 21.01
C SER A 8 -0.96 -1.16 20.28
N ASP A 9 -0.66 -2.23 21.01
CA ASP A 9 -0.62 -3.59 20.45
C ASP A 9 -1.95 -4.00 19.83
N SER A 10 -3.07 -3.62 20.45
CA SER A 10 -4.42 -3.85 19.91
C SER A 10 -4.60 -3.19 18.54
N ASN A 11 -4.16 -1.93 18.40
CA ASN A 11 -4.22 -1.22 17.12
C ASN A 11 -3.31 -1.89 16.08
N MET A 12 -2.11 -2.34 16.46
CA MET A 12 -1.21 -3.06 15.56
C MET A 12 -1.82 -4.38 15.06
N ILE A 13 -2.52 -5.12 15.93
CA ILE A 13 -3.25 -6.33 15.57
C ILE A 13 -4.39 -5.99 14.58
N GLN A 14 -5.16 -4.94 14.85
CA GLN A 14 -6.26 -4.50 13.98
C GLN A 14 -5.76 -4.08 12.60
N VAL A 15 -4.67 -3.31 12.54
CA VAL A 15 -4.01 -2.94 11.27
C VAL A 15 -3.61 -4.18 10.48
N ALA A 16 -2.90 -5.12 11.13
CA ALA A 16 -2.46 -6.34 10.50
C ALA A 16 -3.65 -7.15 9.94
N TYR A 17 -4.74 -7.24 10.70
CA TYR A 17 -5.97 -7.91 10.27
C TYR A 17 -6.61 -7.20 9.06
N GLN A 18 -6.79 -5.88 9.12
CA GLN A 18 -7.40 -5.10 8.04
C GLN A 18 -6.57 -5.19 6.74
N ILE A 19 -5.24 -5.05 6.83
CA ILE A 19 -4.36 -5.20 5.66
C ILE A 19 -4.45 -6.63 5.10
N ARG A 20 -4.53 -7.66 5.95
CA ARG A 20 -4.70 -9.04 5.49
C ARG A 20 -6.02 -9.29 4.76
N ASN A 21 -7.04 -8.46 4.98
CA ASN A 21 -8.32 -8.57 4.28
C ASN A 21 -8.41 -7.72 3.02
N VAL A 22 -7.39 -6.90 2.72
CA VAL A 22 -7.27 -6.24 1.41
C VAL A 22 -7.09 -7.30 0.33
N GLU A 23 -7.84 -7.17 -0.76
CA GLU A 23 -7.73 -8.06 -1.91
C GLU A 23 -6.29 -8.02 -2.44
N LYS A 24 -5.70 -9.20 -2.69
CA LYS A 24 -4.34 -9.27 -3.22
C LYS A 24 -4.30 -8.59 -4.59
N PHE A 25 -3.39 -7.63 -4.74
CA PHE A 25 -3.13 -7.00 -6.01
C PHE A 25 -2.19 -7.88 -6.83
N HIS A 26 -2.63 -8.25 -8.04
CA HIS A 26 -1.91 -9.14 -8.95
C HIS A 26 -1.43 -8.43 -10.22
N GLY A 27 -1.32 -7.10 -10.20
CA GLY A 27 -0.84 -6.33 -11.37
C GLY A 27 -1.89 -5.94 -12.40
N TYR A 28 -3.18 -6.07 -12.09
CA TYR A 28 -4.27 -5.63 -12.99
C TYR A 28 -4.52 -4.12 -12.87
N PRO A 29 -4.26 -3.31 -13.92
CA PRO A 29 -4.39 -1.84 -13.83
C PRO A 29 -5.77 -1.36 -13.34
N GLY A 30 -6.85 -2.04 -13.76
CA GLY A 30 -8.22 -1.72 -13.35
C GLY A 30 -8.53 -1.91 -11.86
N LYS A 31 -7.72 -2.72 -11.14
CA LYS A 31 -7.88 -2.95 -9.70
C LYS A 31 -6.89 -2.17 -8.83
N ARG A 32 -5.94 -1.46 -9.45
CA ARG A 32 -4.88 -0.69 -8.76
C ARG A 32 -5.47 0.33 -7.78
N TYR A 33 -6.42 1.14 -8.26
CA TYR A 33 -7.00 2.23 -7.48
C TYR A 33 -7.70 1.71 -6.22
N THR A 34 -8.43 0.59 -6.32
CA THR A 34 -9.12 -0.03 -5.19
C THR A 34 -8.13 -0.50 -4.14
N SER A 35 -7.09 -1.25 -4.52
CA SER A 35 -6.06 -1.72 -3.59
C SER A 35 -5.30 -0.56 -2.94
N GLU A 36 -4.91 0.46 -3.71
CA GLU A 36 -4.24 1.66 -3.19
C GLU A 36 -5.11 2.42 -2.19
N SER A 37 -6.40 2.58 -2.49
CA SER A 37 -7.34 3.33 -1.65
C SER A 37 -7.62 2.60 -0.33
N GLN A 38 -7.79 1.28 -0.36
CA GLN A 38 -8.00 0.47 0.84
C GLN A 38 -6.79 0.53 1.78
N VAL A 39 -5.57 0.33 1.26
CA VAL A 39 -4.35 0.44 2.07
C VAL A 39 -4.17 1.86 2.59
N GLY A 40 -4.36 2.87 1.73
CA GLY A 40 -4.26 4.28 2.12
C GLY A 40 -5.23 4.65 3.23
N TYR A 41 -6.46 4.15 3.18
CA TYR A 41 -7.47 4.36 4.23
C TYR A 41 -7.03 3.76 5.57
N ILE A 42 -6.58 2.50 5.59
CA ILE A 42 -6.12 1.85 6.83
C ILE A 42 -4.97 2.65 7.47
N LEU A 43 -3.99 3.07 6.66
CA LEU A 43 -2.85 3.85 7.16
C LEU A 43 -3.22 5.25 7.65
N ALA A 44 -4.29 5.85 7.10
CA ALA A 44 -4.81 7.13 7.57
C ALA A 44 -5.54 7.01 8.92
N VAL A 45 -6.14 5.85 9.21
CA VAL A 45 -6.81 5.57 10.49
C VAL A 45 -5.78 5.24 11.59
N TYR A 46 -4.73 4.49 11.25
CA TYR A 46 -3.72 4.02 12.20
C TYR A 46 -2.37 4.69 11.95
N VAL A 47 -2.29 5.98 12.26
CA VAL A 47 -1.05 6.77 12.12
C VAL A 47 -0.12 6.48 13.30
N THR A 48 1.15 6.20 13.02
CA THR A 48 2.20 6.01 14.03
C THR A 48 3.47 6.75 13.62
N GLY A 49 4.15 7.34 14.60
CA GLY A 49 5.50 7.89 14.43
C GLY A 49 6.62 6.88 14.68
N ASP A 50 6.29 5.67 15.14
CA ASP A 50 7.26 4.62 15.43
C ASP A 50 7.71 3.91 14.15
N GLU A 51 8.99 4.04 13.81
CA GLU A 51 9.57 3.46 12.59
C GLU A 51 9.46 1.93 12.55
N ARG A 52 9.53 1.27 13.70
CA ARG A 52 9.46 -0.19 13.81
C ARG A 52 8.04 -0.67 13.50
N GLN A 53 7.03 0.04 14.01
CA GLN A 53 5.63 -0.20 13.68
C GLN A 53 5.35 0.07 12.20
N GLN A 54 5.86 1.16 11.63
CA GLN A 54 5.75 1.45 10.20
C GLN A 54 6.32 0.32 9.33
N GLN A 55 7.47 -0.25 9.71
CA GLN A 55 8.07 -1.39 9.02
C GLN A 55 7.21 -2.66 9.12
N ILE A 56 6.62 -2.94 10.29
CA ILE A 56 5.71 -4.08 10.48
C ILE A 56 4.48 -3.93 9.58
N MET A 57 3.87 -2.75 9.57
CA MET A 57 2.71 -2.44 8.73
C MET A 57 3.07 -2.60 7.25
N PHE A 58 4.23 -2.11 6.83
CA PHE A 58 4.73 -2.23 5.46
C PHE A 58 4.88 -3.70 5.02
N ARG A 59 5.46 -4.57 5.86
CA ARG A 59 5.58 -6.01 5.55
C ARG A 59 4.24 -6.67 5.27
N HIS A 60 3.18 -6.28 5.99
CA HIS A 60 1.83 -6.78 5.71
C HIS A 60 1.30 -6.30 4.36
N ILE A 61 1.58 -5.05 3.99
CA ILE A 61 1.18 -4.46 2.70
C ILE A 61 1.92 -5.15 1.56
N GLU A 62 3.22 -5.36 1.69
CA GLU A 62 4.07 -6.03 0.70
C GLU A 62 3.53 -7.43 0.36
N CYS A 63 3.11 -8.19 1.39
CA CYS A 63 2.50 -9.51 1.20
C CYS A 63 1.17 -9.49 0.42
N ARG A 64 0.51 -8.34 0.32
CA ARG A 64 -0.76 -8.17 -0.40
C ARG A 64 -0.57 -7.72 -1.83
N ILE A 65 0.57 -7.12 -2.16
CA ILE A 65 0.88 -6.60 -3.48
C ILE A 65 1.86 -7.60 -4.12
N SER A 66 1.29 -8.66 -4.71
CA SER A 66 1.99 -9.82 -5.26
C SER A 66 2.46 -9.56 -6.69
N GLY A 67 3.66 -10.05 -7.03
CA GLY A 67 3.98 -10.48 -8.39
C GLY A 67 5.27 -9.90 -8.94
N ASP A 68 5.22 -8.68 -9.48
CA ASP A 68 6.33 -8.15 -10.28
C ASP A 68 6.33 -6.62 -10.31
N VAL A 69 5.86 -5.99 -9.22
CA VAL A 69 5.81 -4.52 -9.12
C VAL A 69 7.21 -3.90 -9.09
N GLY A 70 8.28 -4.70 -9.16
CA GLY A 70 9.65 -4.19 -9.03
C GLY A 70 9.91 -3.64 -7.62
N ALA A 71 9.19 -4.13 -6.60
CA ALA A 71 9.28 -3.70 -5.20
C ALA A 71 10.62 -4.07 -4.51
N LYS A 72 11.65 -4.42 -5.29
CA LYS A 72 12.99 -4.67 -4.77
C LYS A 72 13.48 -3.39 -4.10
N ASN A 73 13.84 -3.47 -2.81
CA ASN A 73 14.40 -2.40 -1.99
C ASN A 73 13.42 -1.29 -1.54
N MET A 74 12.10 -1.49 -1.63
CA MET A 74 11.14 -0.55 -1.03
C MET A 74 10.90 -0.91 0.42
N THR A 75 10.85 0.09 1.30
CA THR A 75 10.66 -0.12 2.75
C THR A 75 9.46 0.62 3.31
N THR A 76 8.75 1.38 2.46
CA THR A 76 7.63 2.24 2.87
C THR A 76 6.47 2.19 1.87
N TRP A 77 5.26 2.38 2.38
CA TRP A 77 4.05 2.47 1.56
C TRP A 77 4.13 3.56 0.47
N PRO A 78 4.59 4.79 0.74
CA PRO A 78 4.68 5.83 -0.29
C PRO A 78 5.64 5.50 -1.44
N GLN A 79 6.69 4.71 -1.20
CA GLN A 79 7.56 4.22 -2.27
C GLN A 79 6.84 3.18 -3.13
N LEU A 80 6.21 2.19 -2.50
CA LEU A 80 5.47 1.13 -3.21
C LEU A 80 4.30 1.70 -4.01
N ARG A 81 3.52 2.61 -3.42
CA ARG A 81 2.41 3.28 -4.12
C ARG A 81 2.89 4.03 -5.36
N ARG A 82 4.00 4.77 -5.25
CA ARG A 82 4.59 5.45 -6.42
C ARG A 82 4.96 4.47 -7.52
N GLN A 83 5.56 3.33 -7.17
CA GLN A 83 5.88 2.31 -8.16
C GLN A 83 4.64 1.67 -8.79
N MET A 84 3.60 1.41 -8.00
CA MET A 84 2.32 0.91 -8.53
C MET A 84 1.71 1.88 -9.55
N VAL A 85 1.74 3.18 -9.25
CA VAL A 85 1.28 4.22 -10.17
C VAL A 85 2.08 4.21 -11.48
N LEU A 86 3.40 4.06 -11.41
CA LEU A 86 4.27 4.05 -12.59
C LEU A 86 4.04 2.80 -13.45
N ASN A 87 3.98 1.62 -12.83
CA ASN A 87 3.93 0.34 -13.56
C ASN A 87 2.54 0.00 -14.09
N TYR A 88 1.48 0.47 -13.42
CA TYR A 88 0.10 0.08 -13.71
C TYR A 88 -0.80 1.30 -13.96
N LYS A 89 -0.22 2.41 -14.44
CA LYS A 89 -1.00 3.52 -14.99
C LYS A 89 -1.85 2.96 -16.13
N PRO A 90 -3.17 3.21 -16.16
CA PRO A 90 -3.95 2.90 -17.34
C PRO A 90 -3.31 3.60 -18.53
N GLN A 91 -2.85 2.84 -19.51
CA GLN A 91 -2.50 3.40 -20.80
C GLN A 91 -3.84 3.84 -21.38
N PHE A 92 -4.08 5.15 -21.49
CA PHE A 92 -5.09 5.60 -22.44
C PHE A 92 -4.62 5.06 -23.78
N LEU A 93 -5.38 4.14 -24.37
CA LEU A 93 -5.31 3.89 -25.80
C LEU A 93 -5.37 5.27 -26.44
N ASN A 94 -4.27 5.73 -27.03
CA ASN A 94 -4.39 6.77 -28.04
C ASN A 94 -5.42 6.23 -29.02
N PRO A 95 -6.56 6.90 -29.24
CA PRO A 95 -7.37 6.56 -30.39
C PRO A 95 -6.50 6.87 -31.61
N THR A 96 -5.89 5.83 -32.18
CA THR A 96 -5.40 5.89 -33.56
C THR A 96 -6.62 6.14 -34.41
N PHE A 97 -6.83 7.42 -34.74
CA PHE A 97 -7.66 7.83 -35.86
C PHE A 97 -7.00 7.25 -37.13
N PHE A 98 -7.65 6.26 -37.72
CA PHE A 98 -7.51 5.87 -39.12
C PHE A 98 -8.92 5.74 -39.70
#